data_AF-A0A530QR16-F1
#
_entry.id   AF-A0A530QR16-F1
#
_cell.length_a   1.000
_cell.length_b   1.000
_cell.length_c   1.000
_cell.angle_alpha   90.00
_cell.angle_beta   90.00
_cell.angle_gamma   90.00
#
_symmetry.space_group_name_H-M   'P 1'
#
loop_
_entity.id
_entity.type
_entity.pdbx_description
1 polymer ?
#
loop_
_entity_poly.entity_id
_entity_poly.type
_entity_poly.pdbx_seq_one_letter_code
_entity_poly.pdbx_strand_id
1 'polypeptide(L)'
;MPNERATVVQTPLGAELLTFTHLVGRDEISRCFAHTIGFVSTNHDVDPLKMLGGSVSIEGESDPKRWFSGLVSEFRLIRIEDRLAYYEAVIRPWLWFLGNTTDCRIFQNMTAVEIIEKIFSKYGIAKFEKRLQGSYP
;
A
#
# COMPACT_ATOMS: atom_id res chain seq x y z
N MET A 1 20.87 -10.92 -24.14
CA MET A 1 21.00 -10.28 -22.80
C MET A 1 19.76 -9.45 -22.56
N PRO A 2 18.80 -9.90 -21.72
CA PRO A 2 17.84 -9.00 -21.10
C PRO A 2 17.87 -9.24 -19.59
N ASN A 3 18.82 -8.64 -18.90
CA ASN A 3 18.81 -8.59 -17.43
C ASN A 3 19.29 -7.21 -16.97
N GLU A 4 18.83 -6.18 -17.68
CA GLU A 4 18.97 -4.78 -17.30
C GLU A 4 17.84 -4.45 -16.32
N ARG A 5 18.11 -4.74 -15.04
CA ARG A 5 17.44 -4.26 -13.82
C ARG A 5 15.91 -4.20 -13.90
N ALA A 6 15.25 -5.35 -13.88
CA ALA A 6 13.84 -5.40 -13.51
C ALA A 6 13.71 -5.06 -12.01
N THR A 7 13.02 -3.96 -11.69
CA THR A 7 12.60 -3.65 -10.32
C THR A 7 11.82 -4.83 -9.75
N VAL A 8 12.23 -5.33 -8.58
CA VAL A 8 11.53 -6.43 -7.92
C VAL A 8 10.20 -5.92 -7.37
N VAL A 9 9.12 -6.59 -7.75
CA VAL A 9 7.78 -6.32 -7.23
C VAL A 9 7.18 -7.56 -6.62
N GLN A 10 6.60 -7.40 -5.44
CA GLN A 10 5.84 -8.44 -4.76
C GLN A 10 4.37 -8.04 -4.80
N THR A 11 3.53 -8.95 -5.30
CA THR A 11 2.08 -8.74 -5.38
C THR A 11 1.34 -9.94 -4.77
N PRO A 12 0.05 -9.78 -4.39
CA PRO A 12 -0.78 -10.89 -3.93
C PRO A 12 -0.95 -12.02 -4.96
N LEU A 13 -0.72 -11.72 -6.25
CA LEU A 13 -0.85 -12.66 -7.36
C LEU A 13 0.45 -13.41 -7.69
N GLY A 14 1.55 -13.11 -6.97
CA GLY A 14 2.89 -13.60 -7.28
C GLY A 14 3.71 -12.62 -8.11
N ALA A 15 4.98 -12.99 -8.38
CA ALA A 15 5.95 -12.10 -9.02
C ALA A 15 5.91 -12.13 -10.56
N GLU A 16 5.32 -13.16 -11.17
CA GLU A 16 5.43 -13.40 -12.62
C GLU A 16 4.27 -12.83 -13.44
N LEU A 17 3.11 -12.61 -12.82
CA LEU A 17 1.90 -12.22 -13.56
C LEU A 17 1.88 -10.74 -13.94
N LEU A 18 2.42 -9.87 -13.09
CA LEU A 18 2.42 -8.42 -13.29
C LEU A 18 3.87 -7.91 -13.30
N THR A 19 4.30 -7.35 -14.43
CA THR A 19 5.59 -6.70 -14.55
C THR A 19 5.47 -5.23 -14.21
N PHE A 20 6.30 -4.73 -13.30
CA PHE A 20 6.35 -3.33 -12.92
C PHE A 20 6.75 -2.42 -14.09
N THR A 21 6.13 -1.24 -14.18
CA THR A 21 6.48 -0.23 -15.21
C THR A 21 6.87 1.10 -14.61
N HIS A 22 6.11 1.60 -13.63
CA HIS A 22 6.36 2.89 -13.01
C HIS A 22 5.70 2.97 -11.62
N LEU A 23 6.24 3.88 -10.79
CA LEU A 23 5.65 4.29 -9.52
C LEU A 23 5.64 5.82 -9.47
N VAL A 24 4.47 6.39 -9.21
CA VAL A 24 4.31 7.83 -8.94
C VAL A 24 3.62 7.98 -7.60
N GLY A 25 4.21 8.77 -6.71
CA GLY A 25 3.80 8.79 -5.31
C GLY A 25 3.87 10.17 -4.68
N ARG A 26 2.98 10.39 -3.70
CA ARG A 26 3.02 11.55 -2.80
C ARG A 26 3.07 11.06 -1.36
N ASP A 27 4.02 11.60 -0.60
CA ASP A 27 4.21 11.34 0.82
C ASP A 27 4.46 12.68 1.54
N GLU A 28 3.84 12.86 2.69
CA GLU A 28 3.89 14.08 3.49
C GLU A 28 3.91 13.72 4.97
N ILE A 29 4.62 14.52 5.76
CA ILE A 29 4.59 14.38 7.22
C ILE A 29 3.14 14.52 7.70
N SER A 30 2.71 13.57 8.54
CA SER A 30 1.36 13.52 9.13
C SER A 30 0.20 13.32 8.15
N ARG A 31 0.46 12.83 6.93
CA ARG A 31 -0.59 12.37 6.00
C ARG A 31 -0.34 10.93 5.56
N CYS A 32 -1.40 10.22 5.19
CA CYS A 32 -1.26 8.91 4.59
C CYS A 32 -0.77 9.06 3.15
N PHE A 33 0.35 8.41 2.81
CA PHE A 33 0.88 8.40 1.45
C PHE A 33 -0.12 7.80 0.45
N ALA A 34 0.09 8.11 -0.83
CA ALA A 34 -0.55 7.47 -1.95
C ALA A 34 0.48 7.18 -3.03
N HIS A 35 0.59 5.93 -3.46
CA HIS A 35 1.47 5.55 -4.57
C HIS A 35 0.65 4.85 -5.65
N THR A 36 0.70 5.41 -6.85
CA THR A 36 0.13 4.85 -8.07
C THR A 36 1.21 4.02 -8.74
N ILE A 37 0.92 2.76 -9.03
CA ILE A 37 1.86 1.80 -9.57
C ILE A 37 1.28 1.25 -10.87
N GLY A 38 2.04 1.36 -11.95
CA GLY A 38 1.68 0.76 -13.23
C GLY A 38 2.28 -0.62 -13.40
N PHE A 39 1.49 -1.51 -14.00
CA PHE A 39 1.90 -2.85 -14.37
C PHE A 39 1.59 -3.13 -15.84
N VAL A 40 2.34 -4.06 -16.42
CA VAL A 40 2.04 -4.68 -17.71
C VAL A 40 1.97 -6.20 -17.55
N SER A 41 1.05 -6.83 -18.27
CA SER A 41 0.87 -8.28 -18.28
C SER A 41 0.49 -8.78 -19.67
N THR A 42 0.86 -10.01 -19.99
CA THR A 42 0.30 -10.75 -21.12
C THR A 42 -1.09 -11.30 -20.82
N ASN A 43 -1.49 -11.35 -19.54
CA ASN A 43 -2.83 -11.77 -19.13
C ASN A 43 -3.79 -10.57 -19.07
N HIS A 44 -4.88 -10.65 -19.84
CA HIS A 44 -5.91 -9.59 -19.93
C HIS A 44 -7.06 -9.80 -18.95
N ASP A 45 -7.08 -10.92 -18.22
CA ASP A 45 -8.15 -11.32 -17.29
C ASP A 45 -7.58 -11.51 -15.87
N VAL A 46 -6.87 -10.49 -15.39
CA VAL A 46 -6.40 -10.46 -14.01
C VAL A 46 -7.57 -10.11 -13.08
N ASP A 47 -7.95 -11.05 -12.22
CA ASP A 47 -9.01 -10.87 -11.22
C ASP A 47 -8.68 -9.72 -10.24
N PRO A 48 -9.41 -8.57 -10.30
CA PRO A 48 -9.16 -7.44 -9.43
C PRO A 48 -9.36 -7.73 -7.94
N LEU A 49 -10.25 -8.68 -7.60
CA LEU A 49 -10.58 -8.99 -6.21
C LEU A 49 -9.42 -9.66 -5.47
N LYS A 50 -8.55 -10.36 -6.19
CA LYS A 50 -7.33 -10.95 -5.62
C LYS A 50 -6.25 -9.90 -5.34
N MET A 51 -6.32 -8.73 -5.98
CA MET A 51 -5.41 -7.62 -5.74
C MET A 51 -5.89 -6.72 -4.60
N LEU A 52 -7.17 -6.36 -4.60
CA LEU A 52 -7.75 -5.42 -3.64
C LEU A 52 -7.52 -5.84 -2.19
N GLY A 53 -7.08 -4.89 -1.36
CA GLY A 53 -6.74 -5.12 0.06
C GLY A 53 -5.46 -5.93 0.30
N GLY A 54 -4.89 -6.55 -0.73
CA GLY A 54 -3.63 -7.28 -0.64
C GLY A 54 -2.42 -6.34 -0.52
N SER A 55 -1.29 -6.88 -0.05
CA SER A 55 -0.04 -6.11 0.08
C SER A 55 0.77 -6.13 -1.21
N VAL A 56 1.23 -4.96 -1.62
CA VAL A 56 2.18 -4.79 -2.72
C VAL A 56 3.42 -4.08 -2.20
N SER A 57 4.59 -4.58 -2.60
CA SER A 57 5.90 -4.01 -2.25
C SER A 57 6.77 -3.86 -3.49
N ILE A 58 7.32 -2.66 -3.68
CA ILE A 58 8.22 -2.33 -4.80
C ILE A 58 9.61 -2.03 -4.24
N GLU A 59 10.63 -2.67 -4.79
CA GLU A 59 12.03 -2.37 -4.46
C GLU A 59 12.45 -1.05 -5.11
N GLY A 60 12.89 -0.09 -4.31
CA GLY A 60 13.52 1.14 -4.79
C GLY A 60 15.01 0.91 -5.07
N GLU A 61 15.52 1.59 -6.09
CA GLU A 61 16.96 1.61 -6.38
C GLU A 61 17.70 2.48 -5.35
N SER A 62 18.05 1.89 -4.20
CA SER A 62 18.85 2.53 -3.16
C SER A 62 19.80 1.56 -2.47
N ASP A 63 20.87 2.07 -1.86
CA ASP A 63 21.75 1.34 -0.96
C ASP A 63 21.76 2.01 0.43
N PRO A 64 21.24 1.38 1.50
CA PRO A 64 20.62 0.06 1.51
C PRO A 64 19.29 0.01 0.72
N LYS A 65 18.88 -1.19 0.32
CA LYS A 65 17.63 -1.43 -0.41
C LYS A 65 16.44 -0.85 0.35
N ARG A 66 15.66 0.00 -0.30
CA ARG A 66 14.41 0.57 0.23
C ARG A 66 13.22 -0.12 -0.40
N TRP A 67 12.15 -0.31 0.37
CA TRP A 67 10.89 -0.85 -0.13
C TRP A 67 9.76 0.17 0.02
N PHE A 68 8.95 0.30 -1.03
CA PHE A 68 7.70 1.04 -1.00
C PHE A 68 6.56 0.03 -0.88
N SER A 69 6.01 -0.10 0.32
CA SER A 69 5.02 -1.12 0.65
C SER A 69 3.71 -0.50 1.11
N GLY A 70 2.60 -1.08 0.68
CA GLY A 70 1.26 -0.65 1.09
C GLY A 70 0.20 -1.69 0.74
N LEU A 71 -1.04 -1.36 1.07
CA LEU A 71 -2.21 -2.17 0.71
C LEU A 71 -2.90 -1.56 -0.50
N VAL A 72 -3.36 -2.41 -1.41
CA VAL A 72 -4.08 -1.99 -2.61
C VAL A 72 -5.44 -1.44 -2.23
N SER A 73 -5.63 -0.14 -2.43
CA SER A 73 -6.90 0.57 -2.23
C SER A 73 -7.74 0.63 -3.50
N GLU A 74 -7.09 0.67 -4.66
CA GLU A 74 -7.72 0.71 -5.98
C GLU A 74 -6.90 -0.16 -6.95
N PHE A 75 -7.58 -0.86 -7.87
CA PHE A 75 -6.94 -1.62 -8.94
C PHE A 75 -7.80 -1.54 -10.19
N ARG A 76 -7.20 -1.23 -11.35
CA ARG A 76 -7.92 -1.04 -12.61
C ARG A 76 -7.11 -1.47 -13.82
N LEU A 77 -7.79 -1.97 -14.85
CA LEU A 77 -7.25 -2.09 -16.20
C LEU A 77 -7.33 -0.72 -16.88
N ILE A 78 -6.19 -0.20 -17.34
CA ILE A 78 -6.09 1.11 -18.00
C ILE A 78 -6.34 0.98 -19.49
N ARG A 79 -5.66 0.03 -20.15
CA ARG A 79 -5.78 -0.20 -21.59
C ARG A 79 -5.24 -1.58 -21.99
N ILE A 80 -5.63 -2.02 -23.17
CA ILE A 80 -5.06 -3.20 -23.86
C ILE A 80 -4.49 -2.73 -25.19
N GLU A 81 -3.23 -3.00 -25.45
CA GLU A 81 -2.48 -2.53 -26.63
C GLU A 81 -1.42 -3.58 -26.98
N ASP A 82 -1.25 -3.88 -28.28
CA ASP A 82 -0.23 -4.83 -28.78
C ASP A 82 -0.17 -6.18 -28.04
N ARG A 83 -1.35 -6.73 -27.70
CA ARG A 83 -1.53 -7.98 -26.92
C ARG A 83 -1.02 -7.91 -25.47
N LEU A 84 -0.76 -6.72 -24.95
CA LEU A 84 -0.43 -6.47 -23.56
C LEU A 84 -1.58 -5.74 -22.87
N ALA A 85 -1.84 -6.10 -21.62
CA ALA A 85 -2.76 -5.39 -20.74
C ALA A 85 -1.97 -4.52 -19.76
N TYR A 86 -2.37 -3.27 -19.62
CA TYR A 86 -1.78 -2.30 -18.71
C TYR A 86 -2.72 -2.12 -17.52
N TYR A 87 -2.24 -2.44 -16.33
CA TYR A 87 -2.99 -2.28 -15.09
C TYR A 87 -2.39 -1.19 -14.23
N GLU A 88 -3.19 -0.66 -13.31
CA GLU A 88 -2.75 0.31 -12.32
C GLU A 88 -3.31 -0.04 -10.95
N ALA A 89 -2.47 0.05 -9.93
CA ALA A 89 -2.86 -0.07 -8.53
C ALA A 89 -2.56 1.23 -7.78
N VAL A 90 -3.42 1.62 -6.85
CA VAL A 90 -3.11 2.65 -5.85
C VAL A 90 -2.91 1.96 -4.52
N ILE A 91 -1.70 2.08 -3.96
CA ILE A 91 -1.39 1.57 -2.62
C ILE A 91 -1.41 2.70 -1.58
N ARG A 92 -1.90 2.35 -0.39
CA ARG A 92 -2.05 3.23 0.78
C ARG A 92 -1.52 2.53 2.04
N PRO A 93 -1.12 3.27 3.10
CA PRO A 93 -0.82 2.66 4.38
C PRO A 93 -2.09 2.09 5.01
N TRP A 94 -1.94 1.11 5.90
CA TRP A 94 -3.06 0.52 6.64
C TRP A 94 -3.92 1.58 7.36
N LEU A 95 -3.28 2.64 7.86
CA LEU A 95 -3.94 3.73 8.59
C LEU A 95 -5.04 4.42 7.75
N TRP A 96 -4.85 4.50 6.43
CA TRP A 96 -5.82 5.13 5.52
C TRP A 96 -7.19 4.46 5.56
N PHE A 97 -7.23 3.13 5.75
CA PHE A 97 -8.49 2.37 5.78
C PHE A 97 -9.38 2.73 6.98
N LEU A 98 -8.82 3.31 8.05
CA LEU A 98 -9.62 3.84 9.15
C LEU A 98 -10.48 5.05 8.72
N GLY A 99 -10.11 5.74 7.64
CA GLY A 99 -10.92 6.79 7.03
C GLY A 99 -12.17 6.27 6.31
N ASN A 100 -12.24 4.97 6.03
CA ASN A 100 -13.37 4.32 5.36
C ASN A 100 -14.38 3.72 6.35
N THR A 101 -14.24 4.03 7.65
CA THR A 101 -15.16 3.61 8.69
C THR A 101 -15.52 4.80 9.58
N THR A 102 -16.67 4.73 10.24
CA THR A 102 -17.14 5.76 11.16
C THR A 102 -17.80 5.08 12.34
N ASP A 103 -17.60 5.62 13.53
CA ASP A 103 -18.16 5.06 14.77
C ASP A 103 -18.35 6.14 15.83
N CYS A 104 -19.32 5.93 16.73
CA CYS A 104 -19.60 6.77 17.89
C CYS A 104 -19.22 6.02 19.16
N ARG A 105 -18.16 6.45 19.85
CA ARG A 105 -17.64 5.78 21.05
C ARG A 105 -17.28 6.78 22.15
N ILE A 106 -17.43 6.34 23.40
CA ILE A 106 -16.98 7.09 24.58
C ILE A 106 -15.70 6.44 25.11
N PHE A 107 -14.65 7.23 25.28
CA PHE A 107 -13.41 6.85 25.95
C PHE A 107 -13.34 7.64 27.25
N GLN A 108 -13.16 6.96 28.38
CA GLN A 108 -13.13 7.59 29.70
C GLN A 108 -11.82 7.24 30.40
N ASN A 109 -11.23 8.22 31.08
CA ASN A 109 -9.98 8.06 31.83
C ASN A 109 -8.85 7.46 30.97
N MET A 110 -8.76 7.89 29.71
CA MET A 110 -7.73 7.47 28.76
C MET A 110 -7.11 8.71 28.12
N THR A 111 -5.79 8.69 27.99
CA THR A 111 -5.03 9.70 27.24
C THR A 111 -5.28 9.58 25.74
N ALA A 112 -4.96 10.64 24.99
CA ALA A 112 -5.04 10.60 23.52
C ALA A 112 -4.23 9.43 22.92
N VAL A 113 -3.07 9.12 23.49
CA VAL A 113 -2.20 8.02 23.04
C VAL A 113 -2.88 6.66 23.27
N GLU A 114 -3.43 6.44 24.46
CA GLU A 114 -4.11 5.19 24.79
C GLU A 114 -5.38 4.97 23.94
N ILE A 115 -6.10 6.05 23.61
CA ILE A 115 -7.25 6.00 22.70
C ILE A 115 -6.81 5.52 21.31
N ILE A 116 -5.74 6.09 20.77
CA ILE A 116 -5.18 5.70 19.47
C ILE A 116 -4.77 4.21 19.50
N GLU A 117 -4.05 3.78 20.53
CA GLU A 117 -3.63 2.38 20.68
C GLU A 117 -4.83 1.43 20.76
N LYS A 118 -5.88 1.81 21.49
CA LYS A 118 -7.12 1.03 21.59
C LYS A 118 -7.89 0.94 20.27
N ILE A 119 -7.80 1.96 19.43
CA ILE A 119 -8.36 1.91 18.07
C ILE A 119 -7.51 0.99 17.20
N PHE A 120 -6.18 1.14 17.25
CA PHE A 120 -5.25 0.40 16.41
C PHE A 120 -5.23 -1.10 16.73
N SER A 121 -5.38 -1.48 18.01
CA SER A 121 -5.38 -2.88 18.45
C SER A 121 -6.51 -3.74 17.87
N LYS A 122 -7.57 -3.12 17.35
CA LYS A 122 -8.65 -3.82 16.65
C LYS A 122 -8.22 -4.40 15.29
N TYR A 123 -7.13 -3.90 14.72
CA TYR A 123 -6.67 -4.25 13.39
C TYR A 123 -5.33 -4.98 13.49
N GLY A 124 -5.33 -6.30 13.26
CA GLY A 124 -4.11 -7.12 13.34
C GLY A 124 -3.00 -6.70 12.36
N ILE A 125 -3.33 -5.93 11.33
CA ILE A 125 -2.38 -5.40 10.35
C ILE A 125 -1.67 -4.12 10.84
N ALA A 126 -2.16 -3.51 11.93
CA ALA A 126 -1.66 -2.24 12.41
C ALA A 126 -0.21 -2.37 12.88
N LYS A 127 0.69 -1.64 12.22
CA LYS A 127 2.11 -1.53 12.59
C LYS A 127 2.43 -0.06 12.82
N PHE A 128 2.90 0.26 14.02
CA PHE A 128 3.26 1.61 14.44
C PHE A 128 4.28 1.58 15.59
N GLU A 129 4.98 2.68 15.79
CA GLU A 129 5.95 2.85 16.88
C GLU A 129 5.67 4.14 17.64
N LYS A 130 5.85 4.13 18.97
CA LYS A 130 5.77 5.32 19.81
C LYS A 130 7.15 5.93 19.99
N ARG A 131 7.39 7.06 19.36
CA ARG A 131 8.62 7.88 19.52
C ARG A 131 8.28 9.24 20.09
N LEU A 132 7.57 9.24 21.22
CA LEU A 132 7.06 10.43 21.89
C LEU A 132 8.12 11.03 22.81
N GLN A 133 8.19 12.36 22.86
CA GLN A 133 9.13 13.10 23.74
C GLN A 133 8.46 13.71 24.98
N GLY A 134 7.13 13.63 25.10
CA GLY A 134 6.38 14.21 26.20
C GLY A 134 5.22 13.33 26.66
N SER A 135 4.62 13.71 27.77
CA SER A 135 3.39 13.13 28.28
C SER A 135 2.20 13.89 27.72
N TYR A 136 1.17 13.16 27.30
CA TYR A 136 -0.04 13.71 26.72
C TYR A 136 -1.22 13.39 27.63
N PRO A 137 -2.12 14.37 27.87
CA PRO A 137 -3.32 14.14 28.66
C PRO A 137 -4.33 13.23 27.93
#